data_AF-A0A8J6H995-F1
#
_entry.id   AF-A0A8J6H995-F1
#
_cell.length_a   1.000
_cell.length_b   1.000
_cell.length_c   1.000
_cell.angle_alpha   90.00
_cell.angle_beta   90.00
_cell.angle_gamma   90.00
#
_symmetry.space_group_name_H-M   'P 1'
#
loop_
_entity.id
_entity.type
_entity.pdbx_description
1 polymer ?
#
loop_
_entity_poly.entity_id
_entity_poly.type
_entity_poly.pdbx_seq_one_letter_code
_entity_poly.pdbx_strand_id
1 'polypeptide(L)'
;MDGKEIVWSADQDIYLKTNNGSIVLSGSDGTLIDVKRIPIATTRNNNYVTSQYKVCVCMPQGKLFRIPVPSGSNQRVFCHHINTSPTHNPCI
;
A
#
# COMPACT_ATOMS: atom_id res chain seq x y z
N MET A 1 -27.82 19.67 -2.41
CA MET A 1 -26.49 19.09 -2.69
C MET A 1 -25.77 19.14 -1.36
N ASP A 2 -25.77 18.05 -0.59
CA ASP A 2 -25.29 18.10 0.80
C ASP A 2 -24.80 16.69 1.21
N GLY A 3 -23.51 16.41 1.46
CA GLY A 3 -22.34 17.28 1.55
C GLY A 3 -21.32 17.13 0.42
N LYS A 4 -20.96 18.29 -0.15
CA LYS A 4 -19.61 18.90 -0.14
C LYS A 4 -18.42 17.95 -0.38
N GLU A 5 -18.43 17.31 -1.55
CA GLU A 5 -17.32 16.57 -2.16
C GLU A 5 -15.98 17.34 -2.07
N ILE A 6 -14.89 16.63 -1.73
CA ILE A 6 -13.55 17.19 -1.47
C ILE A 6 -12.53 16.66 -2.48
N VAL A 7 -11.75 17.59 -3.03
CA VAL A 7 -10.83 17.39 -4.15
C VAL A 7 -9.39 17.19 -3.67
N TRP A 8 -8.75 16.15 -4.21
CA TRP A 8 -7.32 15.83 -4.10
C TRP A 8 -6.53 16.32 -5.34
N SER A 9 -5.24 16.66 -5.21
CA SER A 9 -4.35 17.05 -6.34
C SER A 9 -2.90 16.58 -6.10
N ALA A 10 -2.22 16.10 -7.15
CA ALA A 10 -0.82 15.67 -7.14
C ALA A 10 -0.17 15.73 -8.55
N ASP A 11 1.18 15.82 -8.61
CA ASP A 11 2.01 15.90 -9.83
C ASP A 11 2.69 14.58 -10.26
N GLN A 12 2.60 13.49 -9.47
CA GLN A 12 3.10 12.16 -9.91
C GLN A 12 2.08 11.01 -9.83
N ASP A 13 1.43 10.67 -8.70
CA ASP A 13 0.37 9.63 -8.77
C ASP A 13 -0.81 9.83 -7.80
N ILE A 14 -2.03 9.79 -8.35
CA ILE A 14 -3.30 9.42 -7.70
C ILE A 14 -4.12 8.69 -8.76
N TYR A 15 -4.49 7.42 -8.55
CA TYR A 15 -5.50 6.82 -9.44
C TYR A 15 -6.51 5.92 -8.74
N LEU A 16 -7.77 6.34 -8.91
CA LEU A 16 -9.00 5.69 -8.49
C LEU A 16 -9.72 5.21 -9.75
N LYS A 17 -10.13 3.95 -9.80
CA LYS A 17 -10.93 3.48 -10.93
C LYS A 17 -11.92 2.41 -10.53
N THR A 18 -13.15 2.59 -11.00
CA THR A 18 -14.23 1.61 -10.99
C THR A 18 -14.82 1.46 -12.39
N ASN A 19 -15.17 0.23 -12.81
CA ASN A 19 -15.78 -0.05 -14.11
C ASN A 19 -17.22 -0.59 -14.01
N ASN A 20 -17.64 -1.11 -12.85
CA ASN A 20 -19.03 -1.47 -12.51
C ASN A 20 -19.09 -1.91 -11.03
N GLY A 21 -19.16 -0.94 -10.13
CA GLY A 21 -19.14 -1.09 -8.66
C GLY A 21 -18.78 0.25 -8.01
N SER A 22 -18.78 0.33 -6.67
CA SER A 22 -18.37 1.54 -5.94
C SER A 22 -17.09 1.31 -5.13
N ILE A 23 -16.17 2.28 -5.19
CA ILE A 23 -15.10 2.41 -4.19
C ILE A 23 -15.75 3.12 -3.00
N VAL A 24 -15.86 2.44 -1.86
CA VAL A 24 -16.45 3.00 -0.63
C VAL A 24 -15.40 2.98 0.46
N LEU A 25 -14.90 4.15 0.83
CA LEU A 25 -14.12 4.37 2.04
C LEU A 25 -15.10 4.78 3.14
N SER A 26 -15.54 3.81 3.94
CA SER A 26 -16.55 4.03 5.00
C SER A 26 -15.91 3.83 6.37
N GLY A 27 -15.71 4.94 7.08
CA GLY A 27 -15.50 4.96 8.52
C GLY A 27 -16.47 5.99 9.10
N SER A 28 -16.94 5.78 10.34
CA SER A 28 -17.83 6.71 11.05
C SER A 28 -17.32 8.15 11.03
N ASP A 29 -16.00 8.30 11.03
CA ASP A 29 -15.27 9.58 11.12
C ASP A 29 -14.34 9.81 9.91
N GLY A 30 -14.62 9.13 8.79
CA GLY A 30 -13.78 9.13 7.59
C GLY A 30 -12.72 8.01 7.56
N THR A 31 -11.88 7.99 6.53
CA THR A 31 -10.83 6.97 6.34
C THR A 31 -9.48 7.65 6.15
N LEU A 32 -8.57 7.45 7.11
CA LEU A 32 -7.20 7.95 7.06
C LEU A 32 -6.23 6.82 6.72
N ILE A 33 -5.47 6.99 5.65
CA ILE A 33 -4.37 6.08 5.30
C ILE A 33 -3.05 6.79 5.61
N ASP A 34 -2.49 6.54 6.80
CA ASP A 34 -1.18 7.08 7.19
C ASP A 34 -0.06 6.16 6.65
N VAL A 35 0.42 6.47 5.45
CA VAL A 35 1.49 5.71 4.79
C VAL A 35 2.81 5.71 5.58
N LYS A 36 3.06 6.67 6.48
CA LYS A 36 4.28 6.70 7.30
C LYS A 36 4.23 5.65 8.41
N ARG A 37 3.04 5.31 8.89
CA ARG A 37 2.81 4.28 9.92
C ARG A 37 2.74 2.86 9.36
N ILE A 38 2.60 2.71 8.05
CA ILE A 38 2.59 1.39 7.42
C ILE A 38 4.04 0.87 7.34
N PRO A 39 4.38 -0.27 7.97
CA PRO A 39 5.75 -0.78 8.00
C PRO A 39 6.24 -1.15 6.60
N ILE A 40 7.53 -0.95 6.34
CA ILE A 40 8.18 -1.43 5.13
C ILE A 40 8.71 -2.84 5.42
N ALA A 41 8.21 -3.83 4.70
CA ALA A 41 8.64 -5.20 4.85
C ALA A 41 10.00 -5.42 4.20
N THR A 42 10.91 -6.09 4.91
CA THR A 42 12.19 -6.52 4.34
C THR A 42 11.96 -7.59 3.28
N THR A 43 12.48 -7.34 2.09
CA THR A 43 12.55 -8.31 0.99
C THR A 43 13.83 -9.13 1.11
N ARG A 44 13.85 -10.34 0.54
CA ARG A 44 15.06 -11.19 0.52
C ARG A 44 16.27 -10.51 -0.13
N ASN A 45 16.01 -9.61 -1.08
CA ASN A 45 17.00 -8.75 -1.71
C ASN A 45 16.75 -7.31 -1.23
N ASN A 46 17.62 -6.75 -0.39
CA ASN A 46 17.37 -5.46 0.27
C ASN A 46 18.02 -4.26 -0.44
N ASN A 47 18.53 -4.45 -1.67
CA ASN A 47 19.33 -3.44 -2.38
C ASN A 47 18.49 -2.51 -3.28
N TYR A 48 17.20 -2.35 -2.98
CA TYR A 48 16.30 -1.55 -3.80
C TYR A 48 16.31 -0.08 -3.36
N VAL A 49 16.96 0.78 -4.14
CA VAL A 49 16.75 2.23 -4.07
C VAL A 49 15.53 2.56 -4.94
N THR A 50 14.40 2.90 -4.30
CA THR A 50 13.14 3.18 -5.02
C THR A 50 12.31 4.27 -4.37
N SER A 51 11.62 5.05 -5.20
CA SER A 51 10.59 6.00 -4.81
C SER A 51 9.19 5.39 -4.75
N GLN A 52 9.02 4.12 -5.17
CA GLN A 52 7.73 3.47 -5.32
C GLN A 52 7.56 2.29 -4.37
N TYR A 53 6.37 2.19 -3.77
CA TYR A 53 5.99 1.13 -2.86
C TYR A 53 4.64 0.55 -3.25
N LYS A 54 4.51 -0.78 -3.14
CA LYS A 54 3.22 -1.46 -3.20
C LYS A 54 2.68 -1.66 -1.79
N VAL A 55 1.42 -1.32 -1.56
CA VAL A 55 0.70 -1.62 -0.31
C VAL A 55 0.11 -3.02 -0.39
N CYS A 56 0.37 -3.82 0.63
CA CYS A 56 -0.04 -5.20 0.75
C CYS A 56 -0.84 -5.40 2.04
N VAL A 57 -1.74 -6.38 2.02
CA VAL A 57 -2.62 -6.70 3.15
C VAL A 57 -2.27 -8.10 3.66
N CYS A 58 -2.04 -8.21 4.97
CA CYS A 58 -1.96 -9.48 5.66
C CYS A 58 -3.37 -9.99 5.91
N MET A 59 -3.73 -11.07 5.23
CA MET A 59 -4.99 -11.77 5.48
C MET A 59 -4.80 -12.81 6.59
N PRO A 60 -5.81 -13.02 7.46
CA PRO A 60 -7.10 -12.33 7.50
C PRO A 60 -7.11 -11.04 8.35
N GLN A 61 -6.02 -10.70 9.04
CA GLN A 61 -6.02 -9.65 10.07
C GLN A 61 -6.20 -8.22 9.52
N GLY A 62 -6.03 -8.02 8.21
CA GLY A 62 -6.15 -6.72 7.56
C GLY A 62 -4.96 -5.79 7.81
N LYS A 63 -3.87 -6.27 8.43
CA LYS A 63 -2.67 -5.46 8.67
C LYS A 63 -2.05 -5.03 7.34
N LEU A 64 -1.71 -3.75 7.22
CA LEU A 64 -1.07 -3.20 6.02
C LEU A 64 0.45 -3.23 6.15
N PHE A 65 1.14 -3.46 5.03
CA PHE A 65 2.58 -3.27 4.91
C PHE A 65 2.96 -2.78 3.51
N ARG A 66 4.16 -2.21 3.38
CA ARG A 66 4.72 -1.71 2.13
C ARG A 66 5.87 -2.58 1.67
N ILE A 67 5.99 -2.79 0.37
CA ILE A 67 7.14 -3.47 -0.24
C ILE A 67 7.78 -2.56 -1.30
N PRO A 68 9.12 -2.36 -1.28
CA PRO A 68 9.79 -1.52 -2.27
C PRO A 68 9.68 -2.15 -3.67
N VAL A 69 9.34 -1.34 -4.66
CA VAL A 69 9.30 -1.75 -6.07
C VAL A 69 10.66 -1.44 -6.72
N PRO A 70 11.40 -2.43 -7.25
CA PRO A 70 12.74 -2.20 -7.81
C PRO A 70 12.74 -1.17 -8.95
N SER A 71 13.64 -0.19 -8.88
CA SER A 71 13.87 0.80 -9.95
C SER A 71 14.81 0.20 -11.00
N GLY A 72 14.30 -0.67 -11.89
CA GLY A 72 15.12 -1.33 -12.91
C GLY A 72 14.47 -2.55 -13.55
N SER A 73 14.99 -2.94 -14.73
CA SER A 73 14.48 -3.96 -15.66
C SER A 73 13.58 -5.05 -15.06
N ASN A 74 12.29 -5.07 -15.45
CA ASN A 74 11.31 -6.17 -15.34
C ASN A 74 11.21 -6.97 -14.01
N GLN A 75 11.85 -6.56 -12.92
CA GLN A 75 11.78 -7.26 -11.65
C GLN A 75 10.44 -6.99 -10.98
N ARG A 76 9.53 -7.96 -11.09
CA ARG A 76 8.23 -7.92 -10.43
C ARG A 76 8.36 -8.36 -8.99
N VAL A 77 7.89 -7.51 -8.08
CA VAL A 77 7.82 -7.81 -6.66
C VAL A 77 6.36 -7.98 -6.22
N PHE A 78 6.10 -9.07 -5.52
CA PHE A 78 4.79 -9.49 -5.03
C PHE A 78 4.77 -9.52 -3.51
N CYS A 79 3.59 -9.35 -2.92
CA CYS A 79 3.42 -9.25 -1.47
C CYS A 79 3.89 -10.49 -0.68
N HIS A 80 3.96 -11.66 -1.33
CA HIS A 80 4.43 -12.90 -0.71
C HIS A 80 5.96 -13.07 -0.73
N HIS A 81 6.72 -12.16 -1.35
CA HIS A 81 8.19 -12.19 -1.39
C HIS A 81 8.87 -11.57 -0.15
N ILE A 82 8.10 -11.31 0.91
CA ILE A 82 8.57 -10.74 2.17
C ILE A 82 9.30 -11.78 3.03
N ASN A 83 10.16 -11.30 3.92
CA ASN A 83 10.75 -12.12 4.96
C ASN A 83 9.69 -12.47 6.02
N THR A 84 9.37 -13.75 6.15
CA THR A 84 8.38 -14.27 7.11
C THR A 84 8.99 -14.77 8.41
N SER A 85 10.30 -14.55 8.63
CA SER A 85 10.94 -14.86 9.92
C SER A 85 10.29 -14.08 11.07
N PRO A 86 10.23 -14.64 12.30
CA PRO A 86 9.47 -14.07 13.41
C PRO A 86 9.81 -12.61 13.74
N THR A 87 11.04 -12.17 13.47
CA THR A 87 11.52 -10.83 13.76
C THR A 87 11.26 -9.80 12.65
N HIS A 88 10.91 -10.25 11.43
CA HIS A 88 10.79 -9.38 10.25
C HIS A 88 9.43 -9.49 9.56
N ASN A 89 8.56 -10.39 10.04
CA ASN A 89 7.29 -10.66 9.40
C ASN A 89 6.28 -9.54 9.72
N PRO A 90 5.86 -8.74 8.71
CA PRO A 90 4.94 -7.62 8.90
C PRO A 90 3.50 -8.05 9.24
N CYS A 91 3.20 -9.35 9.17
CA CYS A 91 1.87 -9.90 9.42
C CYS A 91 1.65 -10.41 10.85
N ILE A 92 2.70 -10.53 11.66
CA ILE A 92 2.61 -11.02 13.05
C ILE A 92 2.44 -9.86 14.04
#